data_AF-A0AAV6A4V0-F1
#
_entry.id   AF-A0AAV6A4V0-F1
#
_cell.length_a   1.000
_cell.length_b   1.000
_cell.length_c   1.000
_cell.angle_alpha   90.00
_cell.angle_beta   90.00
_cell.angle_gamma   90.00
#
_symmetry.space_group_name_H-M   'P 1'
#
loop_
_entity.id
_entity.type
_entity.pdbx_description
1 polymer ?
#
loop_
_entity_poly.entity_id
_entity_poly.type
_entity_poly.pdbx_seq_one_letter_code
_entity_poly.pdbx_strand_id
1 'polypeptide(L)'
;MQEKSAGEYRVRLWVPGDWNAFFGFFTNVALNVIVLTGLSLGVVKLPTDIVFGRILPALGIALPIGNIYYAYLAYRLAKRERRDDVAALPYGPSVPQFFICVFVVMLPTLLATGDPVKAWRAGLTWAFVIGV
;
A
#
# COMPACT_ATOMS: atom_id res chain seq x y z
N MET A 1 35.25 -26.46 -5.18
CA MET A 1 35.75 -25.28 -4.47
C MET A 1 36.28 -24.30 -5.50
N GLN A 2 35.51 -23.26 -5.84
CA GLN A 2 36.04 -22.13 -6.60
C GLN A 2 36.04 -20.93 -5.66
N GLU A 3 37.25 -20.51 -5.34
CA GLU A 3 37.59 -19.36 -4.53
C GLU A 3 37.25 -18.10 -5.32
N LYS A 4 36.07 -17.51 -5.06
CA LYS A 4 35.71 -16.20 -5.61
C LYS A 4 36.47 -15.14 -4.83
N SER A 5 37.46 -14.57 -5.52
CA SER A 5 38.20 -13.37 -5.17
C SER A 5 37.32 -12.31 -4.48
N ALA A 6 37.88 -11.69 -3.43
CA ALA A 6 37.30 -10.63 -2.62
C ALA A 6 37.12 -9.31 -3.41
N GLY A 7 36.32 -9.34 -4.47
CA GLY A 7 35.82 -8.14 -5.14
C GLY A 7 34.78 -7.45 -4.26
N GLU A 8 34.80 -6.12 -4.20
CA GLU A 8 33.82 -5.31 -3.48
C GLU A 8 32.40 -5.79 -3.76
N TYR A 9 31.75 -6.38 -2.76
CA TYR A 9 30.34 -6.72 -2.84
C TYR A 9 29.52 -5.42 -2.91
N ARG A 10 29.05 -5.06 -4.11
CA ARG A 10 28.22 -3.89 -4.36
C ARG A 10 26.81 -4.33 -4.71
N VAL A 11 25.88 -4.11 -3.78
CA VAL A 11 24.43 -4.30 -4.01
C VAL A 11 24.02 -3.46 -5.21
N ARG A 12 23.46 -4.09 -6.24
CA ARG A 12 22.87 -3.38 -7.38
C ARG A 12 21.56 -2.75 -6.95
N LEU A 13 21.52 -1.41 -6.89
CA LEU A 13 20.35 -0.64 -6.47
C LEU A 13 19.28 -0.51 -7.56
N TRP A 14 19.64 -0.74 -8.82
CA TRP A 14 18.74 -0.52 -9.96
C TRP A 14 19.09 -1.46 -11.12
N VAL A 15 18.08 -2.11 -11.67
CA VAL A 15 18.15 -3.01 -12.83
C VAL A 15 17.19 -2.50 -13.90
N PRO A 16 17.46 -2.67 -15.21
CA PRO A 16 16.56 -2.20 -16.26
C PRO A 16 15.11 -2.72 -16.14
N GLY A 17 14.89 -3.87 -15.50
CA GLY A 17 13.58 -4.43 -15.21
C GLY A 17 12.75 -3.64 -14.18
N ASP A 18 13.39 -2.80 -13.36
CA ASP A 18 12.73 -2.00 -12.32
C ASP A 18 11.80 -0.94 -12.92
N TRP A 19 12.04 -0.52 -14.16
CA TRP A 19 11.11 0.36 -14.89
C TRP A 19 9.76 -0.31 -15.15
N ASN A 20 9.77 -1.57 -15.59
CA ASN A 20 8.53 -2.32 -15.80
C ASN A 20 7.81 -2.57 -14.48
N ALA A 21 8.56 -2.90 -13.42
CA ALA A 21 8.00 -3.08 -12.08
C ALA A 21 7.40 -1.78 -11.54
N PHE A 22 8.09 -0.65 -11.70
CA PHE A 22 7.61 0.67 -11.28
C PHE A 22 6.30 1.05 -11.97
N PHE A 23 6.24 0.99 -13.30
CA PHE A 23 5.02 1.38 -14.02
C PHE A 23 3.86 0.41 -13.77
N GLY A 24 4.12 -0.90 -13.74
CA GLY A 24 3.09 -1.89 -13.42
C GLY A 24 2.52 -1.69 -12.01
N PHE A 25 3.39 -1.45 -11.04
CA PHE A 25 3.00 -1.17 -9.67
C PHE A 25 2.28 0.18 -9.53
N PHE A 26 2.80 1.23 -10.18
CA PHE A 26 2.20 2.56 -10.17
C PHE A 26 0.77 2.55 -10.72
N THR A 27 0.57 1.92 -11.89
CA THR A 27 -0.76 1.79 -12.48
C THR A 27 -1.71 1.02 -11.56
N ASN A 28 -1.25 -0.09 -10.96
CA ASN A 28 -2.06 -0.86 -10.01
C ASN A 28 -2.49 0.00 -8.81
N VAL A 29 -1.55 0.72 -8.19
CA VAL A 29 -1.85 1.57 -7.04
C VAL A 29 -2.75 2.74 -7.42
N ALA A 30 -2.53 3.38 -8.56
CA ALA A 30 -3.37 4.47 -9.05
C ALA A 30 -4.82 4.00 -9.27
N LEU A 31 -5.01 2.85 -9.92
CA LEU A 31 -6.33 2.24 -10.10
C LEU A 31 -6.99 1.93 -8.76
N ASN A 32 -6.23 1.37 -7.80
CA ASN A 32 -6.77 1.06 -6.48
C ASN A 32 -7.20 2.32 -5.71
N VAL A 33 -6.45 3.42 -5.81
CA VAL A 33 -6.84 4.71 -5.22
C VAL A 33 -8.13 5.24 -5.86
N ILE A 34 -8.26 5.16 -7.19
CA ILE A 34 -9.48 5.58 -7.90
C ILE A 34 -10.67 4.74 -7.45
N VAL A 35 -10.53 3.41 -7.40
CA VAL A 35 -11.59 2.50 -6.96
C VAL A 35 -11.98 2.79 -5.52
N LEU A 36 -11.01 2.95 -4.62
CA LEU A 36 -11.27 3.28 -3.21
C LEU A 36 -12.00 4.61 -3.06
N THR A 37 -11.63 5.61 -3.86
CA THR A 37 -12.32 6.92 -3.91
C THR A 37 -13.76 6.75 -4.37
N GLY A 38 -13.99 5.98 -5.44
CA GLY A 38 -15.33 5.68 -5.95
C GLY A 38 -16.20 4.93 -4.95
N LEU A 39 -15.64 3.94 -4.24
CA LEU A 39 -16.32 3.22 -3.18
C LEU A 39 -16.66 4.12 -1.98
N SER A 40 -15.73 4.98 -1.58
CA SER A 40 -15.93 5.91 -0.45
C SER A 40 -17.03 6.94 -0.74
N LEU A 41 -17.07 7.48 -1.96
CA LEU A 41 -18.06 8.48 -2.38
C LEU A 41 -19.42 7.84 -2.75
N GLY A 42 -19.39 6.73 -3.48
CA GLY A 42 -20.59 6.09 -4.02
C GLY A 42 -21.30 5.18 -3.01
N VAL A 43 -20.55 4.33 -2.31
CA VAL A 43 -21.12 3.32 -1.40
C VAL A 43 -21.28 3.88 0.01
N VAL A 44 -20.23 4.45 0.56
CA VAL A 44 -20.24 4.98 1.95
C VAL A 44 -20.87 6.37 2.03
N LYS A 45 -20.99 7.08 0.90
CA LYS A 45 -21.49 8.47 0.83
C LYS A 45 -20.74 9.43 1.74
N LEU A 46 -19.42 9.24 1.84
CA LEU A 46 -18.58 10.16 2.60
C LEU A 46 -18.54 11.55 1.93
N PRO A 47 -18.51 12.63 2.72
CA PRO A 47 -18.35 13.97 2.18
C PRO A 47 -17.01 14.09 1.44
N THR A 48 -17.03 14.77 0.31
CA THR A 48 -15.88 14.96 -0.59
C THR A 48 -14.70 15.60 0.14
N ASP A 49 -14.95 16.49 1.10
CA ASP A 49 -13.92 17.17 1.88
C ASP A 49 -13.07 16.20 2.70
N ILE A 50 -13.65 15.10 3.21
CA ILE A 50 -12.91 14.08 3.96
C ILE A 50 -12.11 13.20 3.00
N VAL A 51 -12.73 12.79 1.88
CA VAL A 51 -12.09 11.89 0.92
C VAL A 51 -10.89 12.59 0.26
N PHE A 52 -11.11 13.74 -0.37
CA PHE A 52 -10.07 14.49 -1.07
C PHE A 52 -9.15 15.27 -0.12
N GLY A 53 -9.64 15.73 1.03
CA GLY A 53 -8.84 16.52 1.96
C GLY A 53 -8.02 15.70 2.96
N ARG A 54 -8.38 14.44 3.24
CA ARG A 54 -7.67 13.61 4.23
C ARG A 54 -7.24 12.26 3.67
N ILE A 55 -8.13 11.50 3.04
CA ILE A 55 -7.84 10.11 2.64
C ILE A 55 -6.83 10.09 1.49
N LEU A 56 -7.09 10.84 0.40
CA LEU A 56 -6.20 10.86 -0.77
C LEU A 56 -4.81 11.42 -0.44
N PRO A 57 -4.67 12.57 0.25
CA PRO A 57 -3.37 13.08 0.65
C PRO A 57 -2.61 12.12 1.56
N ALA A 58 -3.29 11.48 2.52
CA ALA A 58 -2.68 10.49 3.40
C ALA A 58 -2.15 9.29 2.61
N LEU A 59 -2.92 8.77 1.65
CA LEU A 59 -2.47 7.67 0.77
C LEU A 59 -1.28 8.11 -0.11
N GLY A 60 -1.37 9.30 -0.71
CA GLY A 60 -0.30 9.86 -1.55
C GLY A 60 1.03 10.02 -0.83
N ILE A 61 1.02 10.23 0.49
CA ILE A 61 2.22 10.32 1.33
C ILE A 61 2.65 8.95 1.87
N ALA A 62 1.70 8.13 2.35
CA ALA A 62 2.00 6.85 2.98
C ALA A 62 2.61 5.84 2.01
N LEU A 63 2.16 5.83 0.74
CA LEU A 63 2.64 4.91 -0.28
C LEU A 63 4.12 5.08 -0.61
N PRO A 64 4.63 6.27 -0.97
CA PRO A 64 6.06 6.45 -1.24
C PRO A 64 6.91 6.19 0.00
N ILE A 65 6.48 6.64 1.18
CA ILE A 65 7.21 6.39 2.44
C ILE A 65 7.34 4.90 2.71
N GLY A 66 6.25 4.14 2.58
CA GLY A 66 6.25 2.69 2.77
C GLY A 66 7.19 1.98 1.78
N ASN A 67 7.13 2.35 0.50
CA ASN A 67 8.00 1.73 -0.51
C ASN A 67 9.48 2.08 -0.32
N ILE A 68 9.81 3.30 0.11
CA ILE A 68 11.19 3.68 0.47
C ILE A 68 11.68 2.86 1.68
N TYR A 69 10.82 2.66 2.67
CA TYR A 69 11.15 1.87 3.86
C TYR A 69 11.42 0.39 3.50
N TYR A 70 10.56 -0.23 2.68
CA TYR A 70 10.77 -1.60 2.21
C TYR A 70 12.00 -1.73 1.30
N ALA A 71 12.28 -0.74 0.45
CA ALA A 71 13.51 -0.68 -0.33
C ALA A 71 14.76 -0.60 0.56
N TYR A 72 14.70 0.18 1.65
CA TYR A 72 15.78 0.25 2.63
C TYR A 72 15.98 -1.08 3.38
N LEU A 73 14.90 -1.77 3.76
CA LEU A 73 14.98 -3.10 4.37
C LEU A 73 15.58 -4.13 3.41
N ALA A 74 15.16 -4.13 2.14
CA ALA A 74 15.73 -4.98 1.10
C ALA A 74 17.23 -4.71 0.93
N TYR A 75 17.65 -3.43 0.92
CA TYR A 75 19.05 -3.04 0.86
C TYR A 75 19.85 -3.53 2.08
N ARG A 76 19.32 -3.36 3.30
CA ARG A 76 19.97 -3.87 4.52
C ARG A 76 20.11 -5.39 4.50
N LEU A 77 19.11 -6.10 4.02
CA LEU A 77 19.12 -7.56 3.92
C LEU A 77 20.12 -8.03 2.87
N ALA A 78 20.14 -7.42 1.68
CA ALA A 78 21.13 -7.72 0.63
C ALA A 78 22.57 -7.53 1.15
N LYS A 79 22.82 -6.45 1.89
CA LYS A 79 24.13 -6.19 2.51
C LYS A 79 24.52 -7.22 3.57
N ARG A 80 23.55 -7.74 4.34
CA ARG A 80 23.77 -8.74 5.41
C ARG A 80 24.05 -10.13 4.83
N GLU A 81 23.23 -10.56 3.89
CA GLU A 81 23.27 -11.90 3.31
C GLU A 81 24.27 -12.01 2.14
N ARG A 82 24.85 -10.89 1.70
CA ARG A 82 25.74 -10.80 0.51
C ARG A 82 25.11 -11.44 -0.73
N ARG A 83 23.82 -11.15 -0.94
CA ARG A 83 22.96 -11.75 -1.97
C ARG A 83 22.39 -10.68 -2.88
N ASP A 84 22.55 -10.88 -4.19
CA ASP A 84 22.11 -9.93 -5.23
C ASP A 84 20.69 -10.25 -5.76
N ASP A 85 20.03 -11.27 -5.21
CA ASP A 85 18.69 -11.73 -5.57
C ASP A 85 17.59 -11.26 -4.60
N VAL A 86 17.87 -10.24 -3.80
CA VAL A 86 16.90 -9.66 -2.86
C VAL A 86 16.03 -8.62 -3.58
N ALA A 87 14.75 -8.92 -3.76
CA ALA A 87 13.76 -7.99 -4.29
C ALA A 87 13.01 -7.29 -3.16
N ALA A 88 12.76 -5.98 -3.31
CA ALA A 88 11.92 -5.24 -2.38
C ALA A 88 10.46 -5.68 -2.52
N LEU A 89 9.77 -5.86 -1.39
CA LEU A 89 8.34 -6.16 -1.39
C LEU A 89 7.56 -4.87 -1.74
N PRO A 90 6.69 -4.88 -2.76
CA PRO A 90 5.89 -3.70 -3.09
C PRO A 90 4.84 -3.43 -2.01
N TYR A 91 4.78 -2.19 -1.51
CA TYR A 91 3.82 -1.78 -0.48
C TYR A 91 2.67 -0.99 -1.09
N GLY A 92 1.48 -1.60 -1.18
CA GLY A 92 0.29 -0.97 -1.74
C GLY A 92 -1.02 -1.48 -1.14
N PRO A 93 -2.14 -0.81 -1.41
CA PRO A 93 -3.44 -1.22 -0.91
C PRO A 93 -3.89 -2.54 -1.56
N SER A 94 -4.26 -3.50 -0.73
CA SER A 94 -4.77 -4.80 -1.16
C SER A 94 -6.23 -4.70 -1.60
N VAL A 95 -6.49 -5.05 -2.86
CA VAL A 95 -7.84 -4.97 -3.46
C VAL A 95 -8.89 -5.72 -2.65
N PRO A 96 -8.71 -7.01 -2.34
CA PRO A 96 -9.72 -7.75 -1.57
C PRO A 96 -9.98 -7.12 -0.20
N GLN A 97 -8.95 -6.59 0.44
CA GLN A 97 -9.04 -6.09 1.81
C GLN A 97 -9.86 -4.80 1.91
N PHE A 98 -9.64 -3.83 1.01
CA PHE A 98 -10.44 -2.62 1.05
C PHE A 98 -11.89 -2.86 0.60
N PHE A 99 -12.15 -3.81 -0.30
CA PHE A 99 -13.51 -4.24 -0.64
C PHE A 99 -14.24 -4.84 0.56
N ILE A 100 -13.58 -5.75 1.30
CA ILE A 100 -14.15 -6.31 2.53
C ILE A 100 -14.44 -5.20 3.53
N CYS A 101 -13.50 -4.27 3.75
CA CYS A 101 -13.72 -3.15 4.67
C CYS A 101 -14.94 -2.31 4.27
N VAL A 102 -15.08 -1.96 2.99
CA VAL A 102 -16.22 -1.14 2.51
C VAL A 102 -17.54 -1.91 2.60
N PHE A 103 -17.62 -3.12 2.04
CA PHE A 103 -18.90 -3.82 1.89
C PHE A 103 -19.32 -4.62 3.12
N VAL A 104 -18.37 -5.17 3.87
CA VAL A 104 -18.66 -6.05 5.02
C VAL A 104 -18.68 -5.27 6.33
N VAL A 105 -17.98 -4.13 6.42
CA VAL A 105 -17.91 -3.35 7.67
C VAL A 105 -18.61 -2.00 7.53
N MET A 106 -18.18 -1.17 6.56
CA MET A 106 -18.67 0.21 6.46
C MET A 106 -20.13 0.25 5.99
N LEU A 107 -20.51 -0.54 4.98
CA LEU A 107 -21.86 -0.58 4.43
C LEU A 107 -22.93 -1.01 5.45
N PRO A 108 -22.82 -2.14 6.19
CA PRO A 108 -23.81 -2.50 7.19
C PRO A 108 -23.85 -1.49 8.35
N THR A 109 -22.70 -0.91 8.73
CA THR A 109 -22.67 0.17 9.73
C THR A 109 -23.43 1.41 9.25
N LEU A 110 -23.28 1.78 7.97
CA LEU A 110 -24.01 2.88 7.35
C LEU A 110 -25.51 2.60 7.33
N LEU A 111 -25.93 1.39 6.93
CA LEU A 111 -27.33 1.00 6.90
C LEU A 111 -27.96 0.99 8.31
N ALA A 112 -27.19 0.61 9.33
CA ALA A 112 -27.66 0.58 10.72
C ALA A 112 -27.71 1.97 11.38
N THR A 113 -26.75 2.86 11.08
CA THR A 113 -26.60 4.15 11.79
C THR A 113 -27.06 5.37 10.99
N GLY A 114 -27.17 5.25 9.66
CA GLY A 114 -27.46 6.35 8.74
C GLY A 114 -26.34 7.40 8.62
N ASP A 115 -25.20 7.21 9.28
CA ASP A 115 -24.13 8.20 9.38
C ASP A 115 -22.84 7.71 8.69
N PRO A 116 -22.45 8.30 7.54
CA PRO A 116 -21.21 7.98 6.83
C PRO A 116 -19.95 8.11 7.66
N VAL A 117 -19.89 9.04 8.62
CA VAL A 117 -18.70 9.28 9.44
C VAL A 117 -18.53 8.17 10.46
N LYS A 118 -19.63 7.64 11.02
CA LYS A 118 -19.59 6.46 11.90
C LYS A 118 -19.18 5.21 11.14
N ALA A 119 -19.68 5.02 9.92
CA ALA A 119 -19.25 3.93 9.04
C ALA A 119 -17.74 4.00 8.76
N TRP A 120 -17.20 5.19 8.49
CA TRP A 120 -15.76 5.37 8.30
C TRP A 120 -14.93 5.08 9.55
N ARG A 121 -15.39 5.53 10.72
CA ARG A 121 -14.74 5.18 11.99
C ARG A 121 -14.75 3.68 12.26
N ALA A 122 -15.86 2.99 11.97
CA ALA A 122 -15.92 1.53 12.10
C ALA A 122 -14.93 0.83 11.15
N GLY A 123 -14.81 1.30 9.91
CA GLY A 123 -13.81 0.82 8.95
C GLY A 123 -12.36 1.04 9.43
N LEU A 124 -12.08 2.19 10.04
CA LEU A 124 -10.77 2.47 10.65
C LEU A 124 -10.48 1.54 11.85
N THR A 125 -11.46 1.32 12.72
CA THR A 125 -11.33 0.38 13.84
C THR A 125 -11.08 -1.04 13.33
N TRP A 126 -11.79 -1.47 12.29
CA TRP A 126 -11.55 -2.76 11.66
C TRP A 126 -10.13 -2.86 11.11
N ALA A 127 -9.66 -1.84 10.37
CA ALA A 127 -8.30 -1.80 9.84
C ALA A 127 -7.23 -1.88 10.95
N PHE A 128 -7.49 -1.29 12.11
CA PHE A 128 -6.61 -1.39 13.28
C PHE A 128 -6.60 -2.80 13.87
N VAL A 129 -7.77 -3.45 14.02
CA VAL A 129 -7.90 -4.79 14.61
C VAL A 129 -7.25 -5.87 13.74
N ILE A 130 -7.32 -5.76 12.41
CA ILE A 130 -6.70 -6.73 11.50
C ILE A 130 -5.21 -6.47 11.23
N GLY A 131 -4.77 -5.23 11.45
CA GLY A 131 -3.41 -4.76 11.14
C GLY A 131 -2.42 -4.93 12.29
N VAL A 132 -2.92 -5.17 13.51
CA VAL A 132 -2.17 -5.53 14.73
C VAL A 132 -2.19 -7.05 14.90
#